data_AF-A0AAW1GU31-F1
#
_entry.id   AF-A0AAW1GU31-F1
#
_cell.length_a   1.000
_cell.length_b   1.000
_cell.length_c   1.000
_cell.angle_alpha   90.00
_cell.angle_beta   90.00
_cell.angle_gamma   90.00
#
_symmetry.space_group_name_H-M   'P 1'
#
loop_
_entity.id
_entity.type
_entity.pdbx_description
1 polymer ?
#
loop_
_entity_poly.entity_id
_entity_poly.type
_entity_poly.pdbx_seq_one_letter_code
_entity_poly.pdbx_strand_id
1 'polypeptide(L)'
;MLKHWSTHAEYQQFISVAVSQLNFSQRKKLASYSDSLEKLTSLNLDPVGEHLRPYYSDTGRPALNQPEILRSFVLMMDQGITSLTNWVETLQSDDLLALMIGCTTDSLPPLGSYYDFIDRTWLQDSESQKNGRDDLLRYDKNHKRSNKKGSVKTGSDKKLPNRHPGITK
;
A
#
# COMPACT_ATOMS: atom_id res chain seq x y z
N MET A 1 -12.88 -7.25 4.34
CA MET A 1 -13.94 -6.57 5.10
C MET A 1 -13.49 -5.24 5.68
N LEU A 2 -14.27 -4.19 5.50
CA LEU A 2 -14.03 -2.89 6.16
C LEU A 2 -14.68 -2.91 7.55
N LYS A 3 -13.90 -3.25 8.59
CA LYS A 3 -14.42 -3.34 9.97
C LYS A 3 -14.19 -2.07 10.79
N HIS A 4 -13.01 -1.49 10.64
CA HIS A 4 -12.58 -0.36 11.43
C HIS A 4 -12.24 0.80 10.51
N TRP A 5 -12.70 1.98 10.92
CA TRP A 5 -12.43 3.24 10.25
C TRP A 5 -12.07 4.24 11.34
N SER A 6 -10.78 4.58 11.44
CA SER A 6 -10.29 5.59 12.36
C SER A 6 -10.97 6.92 12.05
N THR A 7 -11.74 7.44 12.98
CA THR A 7 -12.45 8.70 12.82
C THR A 7 -11.49 9.88 12.76
N HIS A 8 -11.95 11.01 12.22
CA HIS A 8 -11.17 12.22 12.16
C HIS A 8 -10.78 12.73 13.56
N ALA A 9 -11.69 12.61 14.54
CA ALA A 9 -11.42 12.96 15.92
C ALA A 9 -10.32 12.08 16.55
N GLU A 10 -10.37 10.76 16.32
CA GLU A 10 -9.32 9.84 16.78
C GLU A 10 -7.96 10.18 16.16
N TYR A 11 -7.94 10.51 14.87
CA TYR A 11 -6.72 10.96 14.19
C TYR A 11 -6.17 12.27 14.77
N GLN A 12 -7.02 13.28 15.00
CA GLN A 12 -6.59 14.54 15.62
C GLN A 12 -6.03 14.33 17.03
N GLN A 13 -6.69 13.47 17.82
CA GLN A 13 -6.20 13.10 19.14
C GLN A 13 -4.86 12.38 19.07
N PHE A 14 -4.70 11.44 18.13
CA PHE A 14 -3.44 10.75 17.88
C PHE A 14 -2.32 11.74 17.57
N ILE A 15 -2.53 12.68 16.64
CA ILE A 15 -1.54 13.71 16.29
C ILE A 15 -1.18 14.57 17.50
N SER A 16 -2.18 15.04 18.26
CA SER A 16 -1.94 15.87 19.45
C SER A 16 -1.04 15.17 20.48
N VAL A 17 -1.36 13.90 20.78
CA VAL A 17 -0.57 13.09 21.71
C VAL A 17 0.84 12.86 21.15
N ALA A 18 0.96 12.45 19.90
CA ALA A 18 2.24 12.13 19.28
C ALA A 18 3.16 13.35 19.22
N VAL A 19 2.64 14.53 18.83
CA VAL A 19 3.40 15.78 18.76
C VAL A 19 3.89 16.22 20.15
N SER A 20 3.09 16.00 21.20
CA SER A 20 3.49 16.33 22.58
C SER A 20 4.70 15.53 23.07
N GLN A 21 4.92 14.33 22.52
CA GLN A 21 6.00 13.42 22.91
C GLN A 21 7.29 13.62 22.11
N LEU A 22 7.27 14.43 21.05
CA LEU A 22 8.45 14.66 20.23
C LEU A 22 9.58 15.34 21.01
N ASN A 23 10.83 15.08 20.63
CA ASN A 23 11.97 15.83 21.15
C ASN A 23 12.17 17.16 20.37
N PHE A 24 13.13 17.98 20.81
CA PHE A 24 13.39 19.29 20.18
C PHE A 24 13.76 19.18 18.69
N SER A 25 14.62 18.23 18.33
CA SER A 25 15.05 18.03 16.94
C SER A 25 13.91 17.57 16.04
N GLN A 26 13.09 16.63 16.53
CA GLN A 26 11.88 16.17 15.85
C GLN A 26 10.87 17.31 15.67
N ARG A 27 10.62 18.14 16.68
CA ARG A 27 9.74 19.31 16.55
C ARG A 27 10.24 20.30 15.50
N LYS A 28 11.55 20.55 15.46
CA LYS A 28 12.15 21.43 14.45
C LYS A 28 11.98 20.86 13.03
N LYS A 29 12.13 19.55 12.85
CA LYS A 29 11.90 18.87 11.58
C LYS A 29 10.40 18.83 11.23
N LEU A 30 9.51 18.61 12.19
CA LEU A 30 8.07 18.65 11.95
C LEU A 30 7.61 20.04 11.51
N ALA A 31 8.23 21.10 12.03
CA ALA A 31 7.94 22.47 11.62
C ALA A 31 8.23 22.72 10.12
N SER A 32 9.14 21.98 9.48
CA SER A 32 9.31 22.08 8.02
C SER A 32 8.20 21.37 7.22
N TYR A 33 7.35 20.59 7.89
CA TYR A 33 6.16 19.93 7.33
C TYR A 33 4.85 20.57 7.82
N SER A 34 4.88 21.81 8.32
CA SER A 34 3.69 22.48 8.89
C SER A 34 2.50 22.46 7.93
N ASP A 35 2.73 22.83 6.67
CA ASP A 35 1.67 22.96 5.67
C ASP A 35 1.07 21.59 5.33
N SER A 36 1.92 20.57 5.21
CA SER A 36 1.52 19.18 5.00
C SER A 36 0.71 18.66 6.19
N LEU A 37 1.16 18.94 7.41
CA LEU A 37 0.49 18.52 8.64
C LEU A 37 -0.89 19.19 8.76
N GLU A 38 -0.96 20.51 8.56
CA GLU A 38 -2.20 21.27 8.58
C GLU A 38 -3.23 20.72 7.58
N LYS A 39 -2.77 20.45 6.34
CA LYS A 39 -3.58 19.83 5.29
C LYS A 39 -4.15 18.49 5.73
N LEU A 40 -3.33 17.61 6.29
CA LEU A 40 -3.78 16.29 6.76
C LEU A 40 -4.69 16.40 7.99
N THR A 41 -4.41 17.30 8.94
CA THR A 41 -5.27 17.57 10.12
C THR A 41 -6.60 18.20 9.79
N SER A 42 -6.72 18.84 8.63
CA SER A 42 -7.97 19.40 8.10
C SER A 42 -8.74 18.40 7.23
N LEU A 43 -8.10 17.31 6.79
CA LEU A 43 -8.71 16.30 5.92
C LEU A 43 -9.63 15.38 6.73
N ASN A 44 -10.92 15.70 6.73
CA ASN A 44 -11.95 14.85 7.31
C ASN A 44 -12.33 13.71 6.34
N LEU A 45 -12.02 12.48 6.75
CA LEU A 45 -12.28 11.26 5.99
C LEU A 45 -13.50 10.48 6.50
N ASP A 46 -14.19 10.94 7.55
CA ASP A 46 -15.35 10.22 8.12
C ASP A 46 -16.44 9.91 7.09
N PRO A 47 -16.83 10.84 6.20
CA PRO A 47 -17.84 10.55 5.18
C PRO A 47 -17.38 9.48 4.17
N VAL A 48 -16.06 9.37 3.95
CA VAL A 48 -15.49 8.47 2.94
C VAL A 48 -15.64 7.01 3.35
N GLY A 49 -15.62 6.70 4.64
CA GLY A 49 -15.76 5.33 5.13
C GLY A 49 -17.07 4.67 4.68
N GLU A 50 -18.19 5.39 4.80
CA GLU A 50 -19.50 4.91 4.36
C GLU A 50 -19.58 4.74 2.84
N HIS A 51 -18.97 5.65 2.07
CA HIS A 51 -18.88 5.54 0.62
C HIS A 51 -17.99 4.37 0.16
N LEU A 52 -16.97 4.02 0.95
CA LEU A 52 -16.05 2.94 0.61
C LEU A 52 -16.59 1.56 0.98
N ARG A 53 -17.49 1.49 1.96
CA ARG A 53 -18.04 0.23 2.49
C ARG A 53 -18.51 -0.76 1.41
N PRO A 54 -19.23 -0.36 0.34
CA PRO A 54 -19.67 -1.29 -0.70
C PRO A 54 -18.54 -1.98 -1.48
N TYR A 55 -17.32 -1.41 -1.50
CA TYR A 55 -16.17 -2.00 -2.20
C TYR A 55 -15.40 -3.04 -1.36
N TYR A 56 -15.88 -3.34 -0.16
CA TYR A 56 -15.32 -4.37 0.70
C TYR A 56 -16.33 -5.49 0.93
N SER A 57 -15.87 -6.73 0.81
CA SER A 57 -16.69 -7.89 1.19
C SER A 57 -17.04 -7.85 2.68
N ASP A 58 -18.26 -8.27 3.03
CA ASP A 58 -18.70 -8.47 4.42
C ASP A 58 -17.96 -9.59 5.15
N THR A 59 -17.20 -10.43 4.44
CA THR A 59 -16.49 -11.57 5.00
C THR A 59 -14.97 -11.50 4.73
N GLY A 60 -14.23 -12.43 5.33
CA GLY A 60 -12.79 -12.54 5.17
C GLY A 60 -11.96 -11.61 6.08
N ARG A 61 -10.68 -11.45 5.73
CA ARG A 61 -9.73 -10.67 6.53
C ARG A 61 -10.15 -9.19 6.61
N PRO A 62 -10.07 -8.54 7.79
CA PRO A 62 -10.29 -7.11 7.90
C PRO A 62 -9.24 -6.32 7.11
N ALA A 63 -9.69 -5.29 6.39
CA ALA A 63 -8.83 -4.27 5.83
C ALA A 63 -8.35 -3.36 6.97
N LEU A 64 -7.05 -3.10 7.02
CA LEU A 64 -6.41 -2.32 8.09
C LEU A 64 -5.92 -0.99 7.51
N ASN A 65 -5.92 0.06 8.32
CA ASN A 65 -5.32 1.35 7.99
C ASN A 65 -5.88 2.06 6.74
N GLN A 66 -7.17 1.88 6.43
CA GLN A 66 -7.76 2.41 5.20
C GLN A 66 -7.81 3.95 5.15
N PRO A 67 -8.23 4.68 6.22
CA PRO A 67 -8.13 6.14 6.21
C PRO A 67 -6.68 6.64 6.23
N GLU A 68 -5.75 5.91 6.83
CA GLU A 68 -4.32 6.23 6.85
C GLU A 68 -3.68 6.06 5.47
N ILE A 69 -4.08 5.06 4.68
CA ILE A 69 -3.67 4.92 3.27
C ILE A 69 -4.11 6.14 2.44
N LEU A 70 -5.33 6.65 2.65
CA LEU A 70 -5.80 7.87 1.99
C LEU A 70 -4.96 9.10 2.37
N ARG A 71 -4.71 9.32 3.67
CA ARG A 71 -3.81 10.40 4.13
C ARG A 71 -2.41 10.24 3.54
N SER A 72 -1.93 9.00 3.46
CA SER A 72 -0.64 8.65 2.89
C SER A 72 -0.53 9.02 1.41
N PHE A 73 -1.57 8.78 0.59
CA PHE A 73 -1.58 9.27 -0.81
C PHE A 73 -1.52 10.79 -0.90
N VAL A 74 -2.27 11.51 -0.05
CA VAL A 74 -2.23 12.98 -0.02
C VAL A 74 -0.83 13.46 0.32
N LEU A 75 -0.21 12.88 1.35
CA LEU A 75 1.15 13.24 1.75
C LEU A 75 2.19 12.86 0.69
N MET A 76 2.08 11.68 0.08
CA MET A 76 2.95 11.22 -1.00
C MET A 76 3.00 12.24 -2.14
N MET A 77 1.83 12.71 -2.58
CA MET A 77 1.70 13.71 -3.62
C MET A 77 2.25 15.08 -3.19
N ASP A 78 2.02 15.46 -1.94
CA ASP A 78 2.55 16.70 -1.37
C ASP A 78 4.08 16.71 -1.31
N GLN A 79 4.71 15.55 -1.11
CA GLN A 79 6.16 15.36 -1.18
C GLN A 79 6.69 15.18 -2.61
N GLY A 80 5.82 15.19 -3.63
CA GLY A 80 6.20 15.03 -5.03
C GLY A 80 6.70 13.63 -5.40
N ILE A 81 6.39 12.61 -4.59
CA ILE A 81 6.79 11.22 -4.84
C ILE A 81 5.70 10.53 -5.65
N THR A 82 6.08 9.83 -6.73
CA THR A 82 5.14 9.13 -7.60
C THR A 82 5.30 7.60 -7.58
N SER A 83 6.46 7.11 -7.14
CA SER A 83 6.72 5.67 -6.97
C SER A 83 6.21 5.22 -5.59
N LEU A 84 5.23 4.33 -5.59
CA LEU A 84 4.65 3.78 -4.36
C LEU A 84 5.66 2.96 -3.56
N THR A 85 6.54 2.22 -4.24
CA THR A 85 7.63 1.47 -3.58
C THR A 85 8.58 2.43 -2.85
N ASN A 86 9.03 3.49 -3.53
CA ASN A 86 9.90 4.48 -2.91
C ASN A 86 9.19 5.20 -1.77
N TRP A 87 7.89 5.46 -1.91
CA TRP A 87 7.10 6.09 -0.87
C TRP A 87 7.02 5.24 0.41
N VAL A 88 6.75 3.94 0.27
CA VAL A 88 6.71 3.02 1.41
C VAL A 88 8.07 2.91 2.10
N GLU A 89 9.16 2.88 1.33
CA GLU A 89 10.53 2.92 1.88
C GLU A 89 10.80 4.23 2.63
N THR A 90 10.40 5.37 2.06
CA THR A 90 10.50 6.68 2.70
C THR A 90 9.73 6.71 4.03
N LEU A 91 8.49 6.23 4.05
CA LEU A 91 7.67 6.15 5.28
C LEU A 91 8.30 5.28 6.36
N GLN A 92 8.95 4.17 5.98
CA GLN A 92 9.66 3.30 6.92
C GLN A 92 10.91 3.97 7.51
N SER A 93 11.55 4.86 6.75
CA SER A 93 12.75 5.57 7.16
C SER A 93 12.49 6.84 7.98
N ASP A 94 11.28 7.40 7.91
CA ASP A 94 10.92 8.68 8.53
C ASP A 94 9.71 8.55 9.45
N ASP A 95 9.99 8.52 10.76
CA ASP A 95 8.99 8.42 11.82
C ASP A 95 7.99 9.59 11.81
N LEU A 96 8.40 10.79 11.38
CA LEU A 96 7.50 11.94 11.31
C LEU A 96 6.50 11.82 10.17
N LEU A 97 6.90 11.27 9.01
CA LEU A 97 5.98 11.04 7.91
C LEU A 97 4.98 9.92 8.25
N ALA A 98 5.44 8.86 8.93
CA ALA A 98 4.55 7.82 9.47
C ALA A 98 3.54 8.41 10.48
N LEU A 99 4.01 9.26 11.40
CA LEU A 99 3.17 9.96 12.37
C LEU A 99 2.11 10.81 11.68
N MET A 100 2.49 11.59 10.68
CA MET A 100 1.58 12.50 9.96
C MET A 100 0.43 11.78 9.28
N ILE A 101 0.61 10.54 8.80
CA ILE A 101 -0.49 9.77 8.20
C ILE A 101 -1.39 9.08 9.23
N GLY A 102 -1.05 9.17 10.52
CA GLY A 102 -1.78 8.53 11.62
C GLY A 102 -1.24 7.15 12.01
N CYS A 103 0.01 6.83 11.68
CA CYS A 103 0.63 5.52 11.93
C CYS A 103 1.87 5.62 12.82
N THR A 104 2.25 4.49 13.39
CA THR A 104 3.60 4.25 13.93
C THR A 104 4.41 3.46 12.89
N THR A 105 5.74 3.47 12.99
CA THR A 105 6.61 2.71 12.05
C THR A 105 6.30 1.21 12.04
N ASP A 106 5.85 0.66 13.16
CA ASP A 106 5.47 -0.76 13.30
C ASP A 106 4.07 -1.07 12.74
N SER A 107 3.23 -0.04 12.55
CA SER A 107 1.85 -0.19 12.11
C SER A 107 1.61 0.34 10.69
N LEU A 108 2.67 0.57 9.92
CA LEU A 108 2.56 1.09 8.56
C LEU A 108 1.82 0.12 7.63
N PRO A 109 0.97 0.63 6.71
CA PRO A 109 0.38 -0.21 5.67
C PRO A 109 1.49 -0.79 4.77
N PRO A 110 1.50 -2.11 4.49
CA PRO A 110 2.46 -2.68 3.56
C PRO A 110 2.13 -2.26 2.12
N LEU A 111 3.11 -2.33 1.22
CA LEU A 111 2.96 -1.96 -0.19
C LEU A 111 1.74 -2.61 -0.86
N GLY A 112 1.48 -3.90 -0.58
CA GLY A 112 0.32 -4.61 -1.10
C GLY A 112 -1.03 -3.99 -0.70
N SER A 113 -1.13 -3.38 0.49
CA SER A 113 -2.36 -2.73 0.94
C SER A 113 -2.69 -1.45 0.16
N TYR A 114 -1.69 -0.73 -0.33
CA TYR A 114 -1.91 0.41 -1.22
C TYR A 114 -2.46 -0.04 -2.57
N TYR A 115 -1.89 -1.10 -3.15
CA TYR A 115 -2.41 -1.68 -4.40
C TYR A 115 -3.81 -2.25 -4.22
N ASP A 116 -4.07 -2.97 -3.13
CA ASP A 116 -5.42 -3.45 -2.81
C ASP A 116 -6.41 -2.29 -2.66
N PHE A 117 -6.00 -1.16 -2.08
CA PHE A 117 -6.85 0.03 -1.97
C PHE A 117 -7.15 0.64 -3.34
N ILE A 118 -6.14 0.78 -4.19
CA ILE A 118 -6.30 1.27 -5.56
C ILE A 118 -7.23 0.35 -6.35
N ASP A 119 -6.96 -0.97 -6.35
CA ASP A 119 -7.75 -1.95 -7.09
C ASP A 119 -9.23 -1.96 -6.65
N ARG A 120 -9.53 -1.72 -5.37
CA ARG A 120 -10.91 -1.62 -4.85
C ARG A 120 -11.63 -0.34 -5.27
N THR A 121 -10.89 0.77 -5.38
CA THR A 121 -11.45 2.09 -5.67
C THR A 121 -11.45 2.41 -7.16
N TRP A 122 -10.69 1.65 -7.94
CA TRP A 122 -10.63 1.76 -9.38
C TRP A 122 -11.85 1.08 -10.01
N LEU A 123 -12.93 1.87 -10.20
CA LEU A 123 -14.26 1.51 -10.72
C LEU A 123 -14.29 0.94 -12.16
N GLN A 124 -13.14 0.55 -12.71
CA GLN A 124 -13.05 0.10 -14.08
C GLN A 124 -13.53 -1.36 -14.19
N ASP A 125 -14.37 -1.62 -15.19
CA ASP A 125 -14.88 -2.95 -15.46
C ASP A 125 -13.74 -3.95 -15.68
N SER A 126 -13.91 -5.15 -15.13
CA SER A 126 -12.92 -6.23 -15.12
C SER A 126 -12.43 -6.63 -16.52
N GLU A 127 -13.26 -6.49 -17.56
CA GLU A 127 -12.87 -6.73 -18.95
C GLU A 127 -11.96 -5.63 -19.49
N SER A 128 -12.26 -4.37 -19.16
CA SER A 128 -11.43 -3.23 -19.56
C SER A 128 -10.10 -3.13 -18.78
N GLN A 129 -10.04 -3.67 -17.56
CA GLN A 129 -8.80 -3.83 -16.78
C GLN A 129 -7.80 -4.80 -17.41
N LYS A 130 -8.29 -5.91 -17.98
CA LYS A 130 -7.43 -6.92 -18.66
C LYS A 130 -6.79 -6.34 -19.91
N ASN A 131 -7.53 -5.55 -20.67
CA ASN A 131 -7.05 -4.98 -21.94
C ASN A 131 -6.15 -3.76 -21.72
N GLY A 132 -6.43 -2.92 -20.70
CA GLY A 132 -5.65 -1.70 -20.45
C GLY A 132 -4.24 -1.92 -19.90
N ARG A 133 -3.99 -3.03 -19.17
CA ARG A 133 -2.65 -3.35 -18.65
C ARG A 133 -1.66 -3.65 -19.79
N ASP A 134 -2.11 -4.30 -20.85
CA ASP A 134 -1.30 -4.56 -22.06
C ASP A 134 -1.07 -3.28 -22.89
N ASP A 135 -1.97 -2.30 -22.80
CA ASP A 135 -1.80 -1.01 -23.49
C ASP A 135 -0.83 -0.06 -22.76
N LEU A 136 -0.81 -0.09 -21.42
CA LEU A 136 0.10 0.71 -20.58
C LEU A 136 1.51 0.12 -20.53
N LEU A 137 1.61 -1.20 -20.52
CA LEU A 137 2.86 -1.90 -20.73
C LEU A 137 3.09 -1.99 -22.23
N ARG A 138 3.66 -0.95 -22.84
CA ARG A 138 4.35 -1.14 -24.13
C ARG A 138 5.29 -2.32 -23.94
N TYR A 139 4.91 -3.47 -24.50
CA TYR A 139 5.71 -4.67 -24.51
C TYR A 139 7.05 -4.29 -25.12
N ASP A 140 8.03 -4.02 -24.28
CA ASP A 140 9.38 -3.71 -24.72
C ASP A 140 9.87 -5.01 -25.37
N LYS A 141 9.91 -5.01 -26.70
CA LYS A 141 10.31 -6.15 -27.55
C LYS A 141 11.78 -6.55 -27.34
N ASN A 142 12.44 -6.06 -26.28
CA ASN A 142 13.86 -6.25 -26.02
C ASN A 142 14.20 -7.32 -24.97
N HIS A 143 13.24 -8.08 -24.46
CA HIS A 143 13.58 -9.40 -23.90
C HIS A 143 13.74 -10.41 -25.03
N LYS A 144 14.95 -10.45 -25.62
CA LYS A 144 15.46 -11.68 -26.23
C LYS A 144 15.25 -12.80 -25.22
N ARG A 145 14.28 -13.68 -25.49
CA ARG A 145 14.22 -15.00 -24.85
C ARG A 145 15.59 -15.61 -25.04
N SER A 146 16.34 -15.75 -23.95
CA SER A 146 17.46 -16.67 -23.98
C SER A 146 16.86 -18.03 -24.31
N ASN A 147 17.21 -18.58 -25.47
CA ASN A 147 16.86 -19.92 -25.87
C ASN A 147 17.51 -20.90 -24.89
N LYS A 148 16.90 -21.09 -23.72
CA LYS A 148 17.17 -22.25 -22.88
C LYS A 148 16.49 -23.43 -23.57
N LYS A 149 17.28 -24.16 -24.35
CA LYS A 149 16.91 -25.42 -24.99
C LYS A 149 16.18 -26.33 -23.98
N GLY A 150 14.95 -26.70 -24.33
CA GLY A 150 14.35 -27.99 -24.01
C GLY A 150 13.97 -28.27 -22.55
N SER A 151 12.94 -27.63 -22.02
CA SER A 151 12.10 -28.27 -21.00
C SER A 151 11.05 -29.12 -21.73
N VAL A 152 11.36 -30.41 -21.89
CA VAL A 152 10.41 -31.42 -22.39
C VAL A 152 9.17 -31.40 -21.48
N LYS A 153 8.01 -31.10 -22.05
CA LYS A 153 6.71 -31.32 -21.39
C LYS A 153 6.54 -32.83 -21.20
N THR A 154 6.62 -33.32 -19.97
CA THR A 154 6.16 -34.67 -19.64
C THR A 154 4.63 -34.67 -19.66
N GLY A 155 4.05 -35.53 -20.50
CA GLY A 155 2.60 -35.79 -20.52
C GLY A 155 2.09 -36.22 -19.15
N SER A 156 0.78 -36.06 -18.94
CA SER A 156 0.04 -36.08 -17.67
C SER A 156 0.12 -37.33 -16.80
N ASP A 157 1.03 -38.26 -17.03
CA ASP A 157 1.17 -39.51 -16.26
C ASP A 157 2.62 -39.89 -15.89
N LYS A 158 3.57 -38.94 -15.93
CA LYS A 158 4.95 -39.20 -15.47
C LYS A 158 5.34 -38.24 -14.36
N LYS A 159 5.45 -38.77 -13.12
CA LYS A 159 5.99 -38.05 -11.97
C LYS A 159 7.40 -37.54 -12.26
N LEU A 160 7.68 -36.31 -11.81
CA LEU A 160 9.01 -35.72 -11.85
C LEU A 160 10.00 -36.57 -11.04
N PRO A 161 11.25 -36.71 -11.50
CA PRO A 161 12.25 -37.47 -10.75
C PRO A 161 12.53 -36.81 -9.39
N ASN A 162 12.69 -37.65 -8.37
CA ASN A 162 12.93 -37.22 -6.99
C ASN A 162 14.24 -36.42 -6.91
N ARG A 163 14.18 -35.23 -6.31
CA ARG A 163 15.34 -34.32 -6.16
C ARG A 163 16.39 -34.82 -5.17
N HIS A 164 16.06 -35.75 -4.29
CA HIS A 164 16.99 -36.29 -3.28
C HIS A 164 16.93 -37.83 -3.22
N PRO A 165 17.67 -38.54 -4.08
CA PRO A 165 17.54 -39.99 -4.22
C PRO A 165 18.19 -40.82 -3.10
N GLY A 166 18.55 -40.24 -1.95
CA GLY A 166 19.30 -40.91 -0.88
C GLY A 166 18.67 -40.88 0.52
N ILE A 167 17.42 -40.42 0.66
CA ILE A 167 16.80 -40.18 1.99
C ILE A 167 15.88 -41.35 2.44
N THR A 168 15.62 -42.33 1.58
CA THR A 168 14.83 -43.53 1.95
C THR A 168 15.64 -44.79 1.67
N LYS A 169 15.78 -45.63 2.72
CA LYS A 169 16.16 -47.04 2.62
C LYS A 169 14.91 -47.88 2.71
#